data_AF-A0A956JUT1-F1
#
_entry.id   AF-A0A956JUT1-F1
#
_cell.length_a   1.000
_cell.length_b   1.000
_cell.length_c   1.000
_cell.angle_alpha   90.00
_cell.angle_beta   90.00
_cell.angle_gamma   90.00
#
_symmetry.space_group_name_H-M   'P 1'
#
loop_
_entity.id
_entity.type
_entity.pdbx_description
1 polymer ?
#
loop_
_entity_poly.entity_id
_entity_poly.type
_entity_poly.pdbx_seq_one_letter_code
_entity_poly.pdbx_strand_id
1 'polypeptide(L)'
;MDDRGLGAVGAWIIVVICYVTICAMSLGLVGCDAVPSRAGGAREEIRVQLGGGGSPLSLTGELLLRLSAPVDPARVVDGVVLLVPHELGDVCSVDLACSQWGGRCVSGVCQRDPVDDAFERDALRPPLSARRAAQVVPIDLSLAEAGSQLRVVPRRALAPRRAHTLLVSSALVGAEHAEVALRALVNTGDGSRARPTMTLLSPVAGSTELPRNLARVVVGFSRPVLGVPGRLWLRVGSGAAAGAAVRLDAQLDDARCADGRCVVLALTGALPSLAELSLEVRPGIYDASGRALFIEPPARMASGAGVDRAAPRLLGLRAFVADGCLVVRARSDEPADALLELPEWGSTRRASSVGLTSHELALRVAPGTRTAATLALRDMAGNVVVRTLSVVAPPAAPALVISEVLANPHGAEPAQELVELVNRGAAPLRLGGYRIDDGDDGEGARVLPDVELAPGQRALLVGASWRASSTRDPAPREGALLVRLDGPIGALGLANAGEPLVLRDAQGHIVSSYGGHHDTSKSALDGASVERVALDACDVAASWRINAQRTSTPGW
;
A
#
# COMPACT_ATOMS: atom_id res chain seq x y z
N MET A 1 -56.95 -44.09 52.16
CA MET A 1 -55.92 -44.63 53.07
C MET A 1 -54.73 -44.94 52.20
N ASP A 2 -53.70 -44.10 52.36
CA ASP A 2 -52.25 -44.30 52.16
C ASP A 2 -51.72 -45.12 50.97
N ASP A 3 -50.56 -44.84 50.37
CA ASP A 3 -49.62 -43.72 50.30
C ASP A 3 -48.54 -44.23 49.30
N ARG A 4 -48.01 -43.33 48.44
CA ARG A 4 -46.81 -43.48 47.57
C ARG A 4 -46.88 -44.53 46.43
N GLY A 5 -46.57 -44.25 45.17
CA GLY A 5 -45.76 -43.21 44.56
C GLY A 5 -45.00 -43.86 43.39
N LEU A 6 -45.69 -44.07 42.26
CA LEU A 6 -45.17 -44.72 41.05
C LEU A 6 -44.35 -43.73 40.22
N GLY A 7 -43.09 -44.09 39.97
CA GLY A 7 -42.19 -43.38 39.05
C GLY A 7 -42.60 -43.59 37.60
N ALA A 8 -42.73 -42.49 36.86
CA ALA A 8 -42.99 -42.48 35.43
C ALA A 8 -41.77 -41.99 34.66
N VAL A 9 -41.35 -42.83 33.71
CA VAL A 9 -40.42 -42.54 32.62
C VAL A 9 -41.14 -41.61 31.62
N GLY A 10 -40.44 -40.62 31.09
CA GLY A 10 -40.97 -39.77 30.02
C GLY A 10 -39.98 -38.72 29.56
N ALA A 11 -39.38 -38.94 28.39
CA ALA A 11 -38.61 -37.94 27.66
C ALA A 11 -39.50 -36.75 27.25
N TRP A 12 -39.06 -35.52 27.52
CA TRP A 12 -39.55 -34.32 26.85
C TRP A 12 -38.45 -33.25 26.71
N ILE A 13 -38.53 -32.60 25.55
CA ILE A 13 -37.85 -31.40 25.08
C ILE A 13 -37.95 -30.25 26.09
N ILE A 14 -36.87 -29.50 26.29
CA ILE A 14 -36.92 -28.13 26.84
C ILE A 14 -36.17 -27.17 25.91
N VAL A 15 -36.96 -26.27 25.32
CA VAL A 15 -36.56 -25.00 24.71
C VAL A 15 -36.31 -23.99 25.82
N VAL A 16 -35.16 -23.29 25.87
CA VAL A 16 -35.03 -21.98 26.55
C VAL A 16 -33.89 -21.14 25.89
N ILE A 17 -34.23 -20.16 25.04
CA ILE A 17 -34.22 -18.68 25.22
C ILE A 17 -32.88 -17.99 24.87
N CYS A 18 -32.93 -17.15 23.83
CA CYS A 18 -32.01 -16.04 23.56
C CYS A 18 -31.99 -15.05 24.72
N TYR A 19 -30.79 -14.66 25.17
CA TYR A 19 -30.58 -13.38 25.84
C TYR A 19 -29.70 -12.47 24.98
N VAL A 20 -30.33 -11.43 24.44
CA VAL A 20 -29.69 -10.14 24.16
C VAL A 20 -29.22 -9.59 25.51
N THR A 21 -27.94 -9.27 25.66
CA THR A 21 -27.48 -8.43 26.78
C THR A 21 -26.71 -7.24 26.28
N ILE A 22 -27.29 -6.09 26.60
CA ILE A 22 -26.87 -4.71 26.40
C ILE A 22 -25.56 -4.47 27.14
N CYS A 23 -24.63 -3.80 26.47
CA CYS A 23 -23.40 -3.28 27.05
C CYS A 23 -23.75 -2.12 28.01
N ALA A 24 -23.57 -2.32 29.32
CA ALA A 24 -23.60 -1.24 30.30
C ALA A 24 -22.15 -0.84 30.65
N MET A 25 -21.84 0.45 30.47
CA MET A 25 -20.60 1.06 30.95
C MET A 25 -20.51 0.99 32.47
N SER A 26 -19.45 0.37 33.01
CA SER A 26 -18.70 0.89 34.17
C SER A 26 -17.48 0.01 34.49
N LEU A 27 -16.31 0.67 34.54
CA LEU A 27 -15.11 0.35 35.31
C LEU A 27 -14.55 -1.10 35.26
N GLY A 28 -13.52 -1.28 34.42
CA GLY A 28 -12.30 -2.02 34.79
C GLY A 28 -12.31 -3.54 34.64
N LEU A 29 -11.35 -4.04 33.84
CA LEU A 29 -10.98 -5.44 33.61
C LEU A 29 -11.90 -6.26 32.69
N VAL A 30 -11.61 -6.18 31.38
CA VAL A 30 -12.02 -7.23 30.42
C VAL A 30 -10.76 -8.04 30.09
N GLY A 31 -10.67 -9.25 30.65
CA GLY A 31 -9.71 -10.27 30.24
C GLY A 31 -10.17 -10.94 28.94
N CYS A 32 -9.24 -11.33 28.07
CA CYS A 32 -9.55 -12.15 26.91
C CYS A 32 -9.92 -13.57 27.36
N ASP A 33 -11.15 -14.00 27.10
CA ASP A 33 -11.56 -15.39 27.31
C ASP A 33 -10.90 -16.29 26.24
N ALA A 34 -10.01 -17.17 26.68
CA ALA A 34 -9.53 -18.29 25.90
C ALA A 34 -10.64 -19.36 25.84
N VAL A 35 -10.95 -19.88 24.66
CA VAL A 35 -11.87 -21.01 24.48
C VAL A 35 -11.09 -22.31 24.81
N PRO A 36 -11.45 -23.09 25.84
CA PRO A 36 -10.76 -24.34 26.16
C PRO A 36 -11.28 -25.49 25.27
N SER A 37 -10.37 -26.25 24.65
CA SER A 37 -10.67 -27.55 24.05
C SER A 37 -10.82 -28.64 25.12
N ARG A 38 -11.65 -29.65 24.87
CA ARG A 38 -12.06 -30.65 25.86
C ARG A 38 -11.12 -31.86 25.96
N ALA A 39 -10.76 -32.16 27.22
CA ALA A 39 -10.61 -33.47 27.90
C ALA A 39 -9.35 -34.34 27.68
N GLY A 40 -8.53 -34.47 28.75
CA GLY A 40 -7.74 -35.68 29.03
C GLY A 40 -6.54 -35.52 29.96
N GLY A 41 -6.67 -35.92 31.24
CA GLY A 41 -5.57 -36.33 32.15
C GLY A 41 -4.64 -35.23 32.70
N ALA A 42 -4.39 -35.24 34.02
CA ALA A 42 -3.49 -34.32 34.71
C ALA A 42 -2.01 -34.53 34.29
N ARG A 43 -1.63 -33.96 33.14
CA ARG A 43 -0.25 -33.55 32.85
C ARG A 43 -0.11 -32.10 33.31
N GLU A 44 1.06 -31.69 33.80
CA GLU A 44 1.36 -30.27 34.06
C GLU A 44 1.16 -29.49 32.75
N GLU A 45 -0.02 -28.91 32.60
CA GLU A 45 -0.41 -28.19 31.41
C GLU A 45 0.20 -26.79 31.52
N ILE A 46 1.30 -26.56 30.81
CA ILE A 46 1.93 -25.25 30.76
C ILE A 46 0.98 -24.31 30.01
N ARG A 47 0.33 -23.40 30.73
CA ARG A 47 -0.56 -22.37 30.17
C ARG A 47 0.25 -21.22 29.62
N VAL A 48 -0.16 -20.73 28.44
CA VAL A 48 0.47 -19.58 27.78
C VAL A 48 -0.48 -18.40 27.82
N GLN A 49 -0.01 -17.25 28.31
CA GLN A 49 -0.77 -16.01 28.33
C GLN A 49 -0.03 -14.89 27.61
N LEU A 50 -0.74 -14.11 26.79
CA LEU A 50 -0.22 -12.88 26.18
C LEU A 50 0.00 -11.81 27.26
N GLY A 51 1.24 -11.35 27.38
CA GLY A 51 1.62 -10.20 28.20
C GLY A 51 1.37 -8.90 27.47
N GLY A 52 0.39 -8.13 27.94
CA GLY A 52 0.04 -6.81 27.40
C GLY A 52 -1.47 -6.60 27.43
N GLY A 53 -1.96 -5.67 28.24
CA GLY A 53 -3.39 -5.42 28.36
C GLY A 53 -3.95 -4.77 27.08
N GLY A 54 -4.85 -5.48 26.38
CA GLY A 54 -5.85 -5.01 25.40
C GLY A 54 -5.44 -4.05 24.27
N SER A 55 -4.20 -3.59 24.24
CA SER A 55 -3.73 -2.51 23.39
C SER A 55 -3.19 -3.09 22.08
N PRO A 56 -3.40 -2.42 20.94
CA PRO A 56 -2.85 -2.86 19.67
C PRO A 56 -1.32 -3.00 19.73
N LEU A 57 -0.78 -4.06 19.14
CA LEU A 57 0.65 -4.25 18.98
C LEU A 57 1.22 -3.10 18.14
N SER A 58 2.38 -2.60 18.55
CA SER A 58 3.18 -1.73 17.69
C SER A 58 3.58 -2.50 16.43
N LEU A 59 3.62 -1.84 15.27
CA LEU A 59 3.98 -2.47 13.98
C LEU A 59 5.35 -3.15 14.00
N THR A 60 6.19 -2.79 14.96
CA THR A 60 7.57 -3.23 15.12
C THR A 60 7.81 -3.75 16.54
N GLY A 61 6.74 -4.09 17.27
CA GLY A 61 6.76 -4.50 18.67
C GLY A 61 7.00 -6.00 18.84
N GLU A 62 7.52 -6.37 20.01
CA GLU A 62 7.61 -7.76 20.44
C GLU A 62 6.31 -8.19 21.15
N LEU A 63 5.96 -9.47 21.00
CA LEU A 63 4.94 -10.11 21.82
C LEU A 63 5.65 -10.87 22.94
N LEU A 64 5.18 -10.69 24.16
CA LEU A 64 5.69 -11.40 25.33
C LEU A 64 4.66 -12.44 25.75
N LEU A 65 5.05 -13.71 25.75
CA LEU A 65 4.22 -14.81 26.20
C LEU A 65 4.71 -15.25 27.58
N ARG A 66 3.83 -15.20 28.57
CA ARG A 66 4.09 -15.77 29.89
C ARG A 66 3.72 -17.24 29.87
N LEU A 67 4.65 -18.07 30.33
CA LEU A 67 4.51 -19.51 30.43
C LEU A 67 4.28 -19.85 31.89
N SER A 68 3.35 -20.75 32.20
CA SER A 68 3.08 -21.13 33.59
C SER A 68 4.19 -21.97 34.23
N ALA A 69 5.15 -22.46 33.44
CA ALA A 69 6.39 -23.07 33.91
C ALA A 69 7.52 -22.83 32.90
N PRO A 70 8.80 -22.92 33.31
CA PRO A 70 9.94 -22.81 32.40
C PRO A 70 9.92 -23.87 31.29
N VAL A 71 10.27 -23.46 30.07
CA VAL A 71 10.38 -24.34 28.91
C VAL A 71 11.84 -24.62 28.56
N ASP A 72 12.13 -25.86 28.17
CA ASP A 72 13.44 -26.27 27.65
C ASP A 72 13.78 -25.49 26.37
N PRO A 73 14.93 -24.76 26.33
CA PRO A 73 15.39 -24.06 25.13
C PRO A 73 15.44 -24.91 23.87
N ALA A 74 15.71 -26.22 23.99
CA ALA A 74 15.77 -27.14 22.84
C ALA A 74 14.42 -27.32 22.14
N ARG A 75 13.30 -26.94 22.79
CA ARG A 75 11.94 -27.02 22.23
C ARG A 75 11.50 -25.74 21.52
N VAL A 76 12.29 -24.67 21.61
CA VAL A 76 12.01 -23.41 20.93
C VAL A 76 12.57 -23.49 19.51
N VAL A 77 11.81 -24.12 18.62
CA VAL A 77 12.18 -24.34 17.21
C VAL A 77 11.19 -23.69 16.26
N ASP A 78 11.59 -23.51 14.99
CA ASP A 78 10.70 -22.97 13.96
C ASP A 78 9.42 -23.81 13.83
N GLY A 79 8.27 -23.12 13.78
CA GLY A 79 6.96 -23.75 13.64
C GLY A 79 6.18 -23.97 14.95
N VAL A 80 6.82 -23.86 16.13
CA VAL A 80 6.11 -24.00 17.42
C VAL A 80 5.33 -22.76 17.81
N VAL A 81 5.69 -21.61 17.25
CA VAL A 81 4.91 -20.37 17.31
C VAL A 81 4.75 -19.86 15.89
N LEU A 82 3.54 -19.45 15.53
CA LEU A 82 3.24 -18.86 14.22
C LEU A 82 2.45 -17.57 14.43
N LEU A 83 2.81 -16.53 13.68
CA LEU A 83 2.04 -15.29 13.62
C LEU A 83 1.46 -15.15 12.22
N VAL A 84 0.17 -15.35 12.07
CA VAL A 84 -0.51 -15.44 10.76
C VAL A 84 -1.31 -14.16 10.52
N PRO A 85 -1.01 -13.36 9.50
CA PRO A 85 -1.75 -12.16 9.20
C PRO A 85 -3.12 -12.51 8.62
N HIS A 86 -4.17 -11.78 9.04
CA HIS A 86 -5.51 -11.96 8.48
C HIS A 86 -5.53 -11.56 7.01
N GLU A 87 -6.31 -12.28 6.20
CA GLU A 87 -6.59 -11.91 4.82
C GLU A 87 -7.38 -10.61 4.82
N LEU A 88 -7.11 -9.74 3.85
CA LEU A 88 -7.83 -8.48 3.69
C LEU A 88 -8.91 -8.64 2.62
N GLY A 89 -10.14 -8.30 2.99
CA GLY A 89 -11.28 -8.20 2.10
C GLY A 89 -11.61 -6.74 1.80
N ASP A 90 -12.89 -6.47 1.62
CA ASP A 90 -13.37 -5.14 1.23
C ASP A 90 -13.52 -4.20 2.42
N VAL A 91 -13.79 -2.94 2.15
CA VAL A 91 -14.00 -1.95 3.20
C VAL A 91 -15.33 -2.19 3.88
N CYS A 92 -15.37 -1.89 5.17
CA CYS A 92 -16.53 -2.14 5.99
C CYS A 92 -16.71 -1.03 7.03
N SER A 93 -17.94 -0.80 7.43
CA SER A 93 -18.29 0.03 8.57
C SER A 93 -18.66 -0.81 9.80
N VAL A 94 -19.11 -2.05 9.57
CA VAL A 94 -19.59 -2.98 10.60
C VAL A 94 -19.28 -4.43 10.19
N ASP A 95 -19.21 -5.33 11.18
CA ASP A 95 -18.90 -6.75 10.96
C ASP A 95 -19.86 -7.47 10.00
N LEU A 96 -21.14 -7.05 9.99
CA LEU A 96 -22.15 -7.66 9.13
C LEU A 96 -21.77 -7.59 7.64
N ALA A 97 -21.07 -6.52 7.23
CA ALA A 97 -20.58 -6.36 5.86
C ALA A 97 -19.55 -7.45 5.47
N CYS A 98 -18.86 -8.02 6.45
CA CYS A 98 -17.82 -9.03 6.24
C CYS A 98 -18.31 -10.47 6.44
N SER A 99 -19.55 -10.64 6.92
CA SER A 99 -20.11 -11.93 7.33
C SER A 99 -20.23 -12.93 6.17
N GLN A 100 -20.58 -12.47 4.97
CA GLN A 100 -20.65 -13.31 3.76
C GLN A 100 -19.28 -13.87 3.35
N TRP A 101 -18.21 -13.15 3.70
CA TRP A 101 -16.83 -13.56 3.45
C TRP A 101 -16.24 -14.41 4.58
N GLY A 102 -16.97 -14.57 5.70
CA GLY A 102 -16.48 -15.23 6.92
C GLY A 102 -15.46 -14.38 7.69
N GLY A 103 -15.44 -13.07 7.47
CA GLY A 103 -14.55 -12.13 8.14
C GLY A 103 -15.29 -11.21 9.11
N ARG A 104 -14.53 -10.29 9.73
CA ARG A 104 -15.06 -9.21 10.56
C ARG A 104 -14.45 -7.88 10.17
N CYS A 105 -15.10 -6.79 10.55
CA CYS A 105 -14.64 -5.46 10.24
C CYS A 105 -13.58 -5.00 11.24
N VAL A 106 -12.33 -4.88 10.77
CA VAL A 106 -11.22 -4.42 11.61
C VAL A 106 -10.65 -3.15 10.98
N SER A 107 -10.81 -2.04 11.69
CA SER A 107 -10.30 -0.72 11.29
C SER A 107 -10.75 -0.27 9.90
N GLY A 108 -12.00 -0.56 9.55
CA GLY A 108 -12.59 -0.17 8.28
C GLY A 108 -12.35 -1.15 7.13
N VAL A 109 -11.71 -2.29 7.36
CA VAL A 109 -11.49 -3.31 6.32
C VAL A 109 -11.91 -4.67 6.85
N CYS A 110 -12.60 -5.45 6.03
CA CYS A 110 -12.94 -6.83 6.31
C CYS A 110 -11.66 -7.63 6.43
N GLN A 111 -11.53 -8.36 7.53
CA GLN A 111 -10.38 -9.20 7.79
C GLN A 111 -10.86 -10.58 8.19
N ARG A 112 -10.30 -11.59 7.51
CA ARG A 112 -10.61 -12.99 7.74
C ARG A 112 -9.40 -13.70 8.27
N ASP A 113 -9.63 -14.50 9.30
CA ASP A 113 -8.63 -15.39 9.86
C ASP A 113 -8.39 -16.57 8.90
N PRO A 114 -7.20 -16.69 8.28
CA PRO A 114 -6.92 -17.78 7.34
C PRO A 114 -6.60 -19.11 8.03
N VAL A 115 -6.56 -19.13 9.37
CA VAL A 115 -6.27 -20.33 10.16
C VAL A 115 -7.54 -21.16 10.31
N ASP A 116 -7.71 -22.12 9.40
CA ASP A 116 -8.73 -23.18 9.44
C ASP A 116 -8.16 -24.49 10.03
N ASP A 117 -9.01 -25.50 10.24
CA ASP A 117 -8.57 -26.79 10.79
C ASP A 117 -7.46 -27.47 9.96
N ALA A 118 -7.43 -27.21 8.64
CA ALA A 118 -6.39 -27.73 7.77
C ALA A 118 -5.05 -27.03 8.01
N PHE A 119 -5.07 -25.70 8.16
CA PHE A 119 -3.92 -24.90 8.55
C PHE A 119 -3.40 -25.37 9.91
N GLU A 120 -4.26 -25.55 10.91
CA GLU A 120 -3.83 -25.97 12.25
C GLU A 120 -3.18 -27.36 12.21
N ARG A 121 -3.75 -28.33 11.49
CA ARG A 121 -3.12 -29.65 11.32
C ARG A 121 -1.74 -29.59 10.67
N ASP A 122 -1.56 -28.72 9.67
CA ASP A 122 -0.25 -28.49 9.02
C ASP A 122 0.73 -27.79 9.99
N ALA A 123 0.24 -26.79 10.73
CA ALA A 123 1.02 -26.03 11.71
C ALA A 123 1.57 -26.89 12.85
N LEU A 124 0.82 -27.91 13.25
CA LEU A 124 1.20 -28.85 14.30
C LEU A 124 2.16 -29.95 13.81
N ARG A 125 2.52 -29.98 12.52
CA ARG A 125 3.43 -30.96 11.91
C ARG A 125 4.58 -30.27 11.16
N PRO A 126 5.51 -29.59 11.87
CA PRO A 126 6.65 -28.97 11.23
C PRO A 126 7.57 -30.00 10.52
N PRO A 127 8.27 -29.62 9.44
CA PRO A 127 8.30 -28.27 8.85
C PRO A 127 7.03 -27.92 8.07
N LEU A 128 6.64 -26.64 8.10
CA LEU A 128 5.53 -26.13 7.30
C LEU A 128 5.77 -26.36 5.81
N SER A 129 4.70 -26.63 5.05
CA SER A 129 4.76 -26.60 3.59
C SER A 129 5.16 -25.20 3.08
N ALA A 130 5.82 -25.12 1.93
CA ALA A 130 6.25 -23.83 1.36
C ALA A 130 5.09 -22.82 1.20
N ARG A 131 3.90 -23.30 0.85
CA ARG A 131 2.68 -22.50 0.78
C ARG A 131 2.30 -21.90 2.13
N ARG A 132 2.33 -22.69 3.21
CA ARG A 132 2.01 -22.22 4.57
C ARG A 132 3.10 -21.33 5.13
N ALA A 133 4.37 -21.67 4.90
CA ALA A 133 5.50 -20.82 5.28
C ALA A 133 5.39 -19.40 4.68
N ALA A 134 4.93 -19.28 3.43
CA ALA A 134 4.68 -17.97 2.78
C ALA A 134 3.52 -17.17 3.40
N GLN A 135 2.59 -17.83 4.11
CA GLN A 135 1.44 -17.20 4.76
C GLN A 135 1.74 -16.71 6.18
N VAL A 136 2.86 -17.11 6.78
CA VAL A 136 3.22 -16.74 8.17
C VAL A 136 4.15 -15.52 8.16
N VAL A 137 4.03 -14.66 9.18
CA VAL A 137 5.02 -13.61 9.45
C VAL A 137 6.29 -14.26 10.00
N PRO A 138 7.47 -14.05 9.40
CA PRO A 138 8.71 -14.53 9.96
C PRO A 138 8.99 -13.90 11.32
N ILE A 139 9.31 -14.71 12.32
CA ILE A 139 9.53 -14.29 13.71
C ILE A 139 10.83 -14.88 14.26
N ASP A 140 11.43 -14.18 15.22
CA ASP A 140 12.46 -14.69 16.10
C ASP A 140 11.86 -15.04 17.46
N LEU A 141 12.31 -16.15 18.02
CA LEU A 141 11.91 -16.66 19.33
C LEU A 141 13.10 -16.63 20.28
N SER A 142 12.90 -16.12 21.49
CA SER A 142 13.92 -16.15 22.53
C SER A 142 13.27 -16.31 23.90
N LEU A 143 13.92 -17.09 24.78
CA LEU A 143 13.49 -17.24 26.16
C LEU A 143 14.09 -16.14 27.04
N ALA A 144 13.30 -15.67 27.99
CA ALA A 144 13.69 -14.74 29.05
C ALA A 144 13.26 -15.31 30.41
N GLU A 145 13.67 -14.64 31.50
CA GLU A 145 13.30 -14.98 32.88
C GLU A 145 13.48 -16.48 33.21
N ALA A 146 14.67 -17.02 32.90
CA ALA A 146 14.98 -18.44 33.13
C ALA A 146 14.01 -19.44 32.45
N GLY A 147 13.36 -19.03 31.35
CA GLY A 147 12.52 -19.90 30.53
C GLY A 147 11.02 -19.75 30.77
N SER A 148 10.57 -18.92 31.72
CA SER A 148 9.15 -18.66 31.98
C SER A 148 8.51 -17.61 31.07
N GLN A 149 9.30 -16.98 30.21
CA GLN A 149 8.82 -15.98 29.27
C GLN A 149 9.39 -16.24 27.87
N LEU A 150 8.51 -16.33 26.88
CA LEU A 150 8.87 -16.46 25.48
C LEU A 150 8.64 -15.11 24.78
N ARG A 151 9.71 -14.52 24.27
CA ARG A 151 9.68 -13.30 23.47
C ARG A 151 9.59 -13.68 22.00
N VAL A 152 8.56 -13.14 21.33
CA VAL A 152 8.29 -13.32 19.90
C VAL A 152 8.49 -11.98 19.19
N VAL A 153 9.45 -11.91 18.29
CA VAL A 153 9.83 -10.68 17.61
C VAL A 153 9.62 -10.85 16.10
N PRO A 154 8.70 -10.11 15.45
CA PRO A 154 8.60 -10.08 14.00
C PRO A 154 9.93 -9.67 13.34
N ARG A 155 10.37 -10.40 12.31
CA ARG A 155 11.55 -10.03 11.50
C ARG A 155 11.25 -8.91 10.50
N ARG A 156 9.98 -8.55 10.32
CA ARG A 156 9.56 -7.45 9.44
C ARG A 156 8.49 -6.62 10.14
N ALA A 157 8.34 -5.38 9.73
CA ALA A 157 7.26 -4.56 10.25
C ALA A 157 5.91 -5.19 9.87
N LEU A 158 5.00 -5.28 10.84
CA LEU A 158 3.64 -5.72 10.62
C LEU A 158 2.85 -4.62 9.92
N ALA A 159 1.90 -5.01 9.07
CA ALA A 159 1.02 -4.07 8.41
C ALA A 159 0.17 -3.31 9.45
N PRO A 160 -0.05 -2.00 9.29
CA PRO A 160 -0.93 -1.23 10.16
C PRO A 160 -2.38 -1.70 10.07
N ARG A 161 -3.12 -1.51 11.17
CA ARG A 161 -4.57 -1.79 11.25
C ARG A 161 -4.95 -3.21 10.84
N ARG A 162 -4.03 -4.17 11.01
CA ARG A 162 -4.18 -5.56 10.56
C ARG A 162 -4.25 -6.51 11.76
N ALA A 163 -5.26 -7.36 11.75
CA ALA A 163 -5.40 -8.48 12.66
C ALA A 163 -4.43 -9.61 12.28
N HIS A 164 -3.92 -10.30 13.27
CA HIS A 164 -3.06 -11.46 13.14
C HIS A 164 -3.51 -12.54 14.12
N THR A 165 -3.44 -13.80 13.73
CA THR A 165 -3.66 -14.95 14.61
C THR A 165 -2.30 -15.47 15.07
N LEU A 166 -2.05 -15.39 16.37
CA LEU A 166 -0.93 -16.05 17.02
C LEU A 166 -1.32 -17.48 17.38
N LEU A 167 -0.59 -18.46 16.86
CA LEU A 167 -0.70 -19.86 17.22
C LEU A 167 0.54 -20.28 18.01
N VAL A 168 0.33 -21.00 19.11
CA VAL A 168 1.40 -21.66 19.88
C VAL A 168 1.06 -23.13 19.97
N SER A 169 2.01 -23.98 19.59
CA SER A 169 1.90 -25.42 19.66
C SER A 169 2.24 -25.95 21.05
N SER A 170 1.55 -26.98 21.51
CA SER A 170 1.87 -27.75 22.72
C SER A 170 3.20 -28.50 22.61
N ALA A 171 3.78 -28.61 21.42
CA ALA A 171 5.14 -29.13 21.24
C ALA A 171 6.18 -28.30 22.01
N LEU A 172 5.94 -26.99 22.18
CA LEU A 172 6.76 -26.11 23.00
C LEU A 172 6.94 -26.65 24.43
N VAL A 173 5.90 -27.32 24.96
CA VAL A 173 5.85 -27.79 26.34
C VAL A 173 6.07 -29.31 26.45
N GLY A 174 6.41 -29.97 25.33
CA GLY A 174 6.76 -31.39 25.28
C GLY A 174 5.59 -32.35 25.30
N ALA A 175 4.42 -31.93 24.83
CA ALA A 175 3.32 -32.85 24.61
C ALA A 175 3.73 -33.92 23.58
N GLU A 176 3.37 -35.18 23.84
CA GLU A 176 3.62 -36.31 22.93
C GLU A 176 2.91 -36.14 21.58
N HIS A 177 1.82 -35.37 21.56
CA HIS A 177 1.08 -34.99 20.36
C HIS A 177 0.97 -33.47 20.32
N ALA A 178 1.37 -32.87 19.19
CA ALA A 178 1.26 -31.44 18.98
C ALA A 178 -0.20 -31.03 18.79
N GLU A 179 -0.65 -30.07 19.59
CA GLU A 179 -1.97 -29.44 19.58
C GLU A 179 -1.83 -27.93 19.70
N VAL A 180 -2.88 -27.16 19.40
CA VAL A 180 -2.86 -25.70 19.57
C VAL A 180 -3.03 -25.37 21.05
N ALA A 181 -1.94 -25.01 21.73
CA ALA A 181 -1.93 -24.61 23.13
C ALA A 181 -2.42 -23.17 23.35
N LEU A 182 -2.23 -22.28 22.36
CA LEU A 182 -2.79 -20.94 22.36
C LEU A 182 -3.16 -20.53 20.94
N ARG A 183 -4.38 -20.02 20.79
CA ARG A 183 -4.85 -19.29 19.61
C ARG A 183 -5.31 -17.92 20.06
N ALA A 184 -4.60 -16.89 19.66
CA ALA A 184 -4.89 -15.54 20.12
C ALA A 184 -4.92 -14.53 18.99
N LEU A 185 -5.82 -13.56 19.12
CA LEU A 185 -5.90 -12.43 18.22
C LEU A 185 -4.92 -11.33 18.63
N VAL A 186 -4.11 -10.87 17.67
CA VAL A 186 -3.20 -9.74 17.80
C VAL A 186 -3.58 -8.68 16.78
N ASN A 187 -4.00 -7.50 17.23
CA ASN A 187 -4.34 -6.38 16.35
C ASN A 187 -3.19 -5.38 16.30
N THR A 188 -2.80 -4.91 15.12
CA THR A 188 -1.84 -3.81 15.00
C THR A 188 -2.53 -2.45 14.98
N GLY A 189 -1.87 -1.44 15.56
CA GLY A 189 -2.38 -0.07 15.60
C GLY A 189 -2.29 0.68 14.26
N ASP A 190 -2.63 1.97 14.27
CA ASP A 190 -2.58 2.88 13.12
C ASP A 190 -1.16 3.27 12.65
N GLY A 191 -0.13 2.75 13.32
CA GLY A 191 1.27 3.03 13.01
C GLY A 191 1.85 4.30 13.63
N SER A 192 1.04 5.13 14.29
CA SER A 192 1.50 6.38 14.94
C SER A 192 2.62 6.11 15.97
N ARG A 193 2.51 5.01 16.72
CA ARG A 193 3.48 4.55 17.73
C ARG A 193 4.53 3.58 17.19
N ALA A 194 4.52 3.26 15.90
CA ALA A 194 5.52 2.36 15.31
C ALA A 194 6.92 2.97 15.35
N ARG A 195 7.95 2.11 15.39
CA ARG A 195 9.32 2.57 15.11
C ARG A 195 9.42 3.02 13.65
N PRO A 196 10.31 3.97 13.31
CA PRO A 196 10.60 4.27 11.92
C PRO A 196 11.12 3.00 11.23
N THR A 197 10.62 2.72 10.04
CA THR A 197 11.08 1.66 9.14
C THR A 197 11.87 2.27 7.98
N MET A 198 12.68 1.44 7.33
CA MET A 198 13.53 1.81 6.21
C MET A 198 13.13 1.01 4.96
N THR A 199 13.22 1.62 3.79
CA THR A 199 13.00 0.97 2.50
C THR A 199 14.06 1.41 1.51
N LEU A 200 14.58 0.48 0.71
CA LEU A 200 15.43 0.79 -0.43
C LEU A 200 14.59 1.34 -1.57
N LEU A 201 14.78 2.61 -1.92
CA LEU A 201 14.09 3.26 -3.05
C LEU A 201 14.85 3.04 -4.36
N SER A 202 16.19 3.11 -4.33
CA SER A 202 17.03 2.86 -5.50
C SER A 202 18.46 2.50 -5.09
N PRO A 203 19.04 1.38 -5.54
CA PRO A 203 18.35 0.28 -6.18
C PRO A 203 17.31 -0.34 -5.25
N VAL A 204 16.26 -0.94 -5.79
CA VAL A 204 15.27 -1.68 -4.98
C VAL A 204 15.88 -2.98 -4.45
N ALA A 205 15.33 -3.50 -3.36
CA ALA A 205 15.74 -4.81 -2.86
C ALA A 205 15.51 -5.89 -3.94
N GLY A 206 16.49 -6.77 -4.14
CA GLY A 206 16.47 -7.81 -5.17
C GLY A 206 17.03 -7.37 -6.52
N SER A 207 17.42 -6.10 -6.73
CA SER A 207 18.07 -5.68 -7.97
C SER A 207 19.32 -6.51 -8.27
N THR A 208 19.41 -6.97 -9.52
CA THR A 208 20.55 -7.69 -10.07
C THR A 208 21.27 -6.84 -11.11
N GLU A 209 22.48 -7.23 -11.51
CA GLU A 209 23.25 -6.55 -12.55
C GLU A 209 23.55 -5.07 -12.26
N LEU A 210 23.70 -4.69 -10.99
CA LEU A 210 24.07 -3.31 -10.65
C LEU A 210 25.44 -2.95 -11.25
N PRO A 211 25.58 -1.77 -11.88
CA PRO A 211 26.85 -1.37 -12.46
C PRO A 211 27.92 -1.28 -11.37
N ARG A 212 29.14 -1.71 -11.68
CA ARG A 212 30.23 -1.69 -10.70
C ARG A 212 30.58 -0.29 -10.21
N ASN A 213 30.31 0.73 -11.01
CA ASN A 213 30.44 2.14 -10.64
C ASN A 213 29.10 2.74 -10.17
N LEU A 214 28.26 1.97 -9.48
CA LEU A 214 27.08 2.47 -8.79
C LEU A 214 27.43 3.75 -8.02
N ALA A 215 26.79 4.86 -8.39
CA ALA A 215 27.11 6.17 -7.84
C ALA A 215 26.41 6.43 -6.51
N ARG A 216 25.20 5.87 -6.32
CA ARG A 216 24.40 6.15 -5.13
C ARG A 216 23.44 5.02 -4.73
N VAL A 217 23.01 5.08 -3.48
CA VAL A 217 21.86 4.36 -2.92
C VAL A 217 20.91 5.38 -2.30
N VAL A 218 19.63 5.29 -2.62
CA VAL A 218 18.56 6.11 -2.05
C VAL A 218 17.74 5.26 -1.10
N VAL A 219 17.65 5.72 0.14
CA VAL A 219 16.94 5.06 1.22
C VAL A 219 15.77 5.93 1.65
N GLY A 220 14.57 5.36 1.69
CA GLY A 220 13.37 5.97 2.21
C GLY A 220 13.08 5.54 3.65
N PHE A 221 12.36 6.37 4.37
CA PHE A 221 11.91 6.14 5.74
C PHE A 221 10.41 6.42 5.84
N SER A 222 9.70 5.62 6.64
CA SER A 222 8.26 5.82 6.87
C SER A 222 7.92 7.14 7.59
N ARG A 223 8.93 7.79 8.16
CA ARG A 223 8.84 9.09 8.85
C ARG A 223 10.22 9.74 8.89
N PRO A 224 10.31 11.05 9.16
CA PRO A 224 11.60 11.73 9.28
C PRO A 224 12.49 11.08 10.37
N VAL A 225 13.76 10.88 10.04
CA VAL A 225 14.77 10.30 10.95
C VAL A 225 16.02 11.17 11.04
N LEU A 226 16.78 10.97 12.12
CA LEU A 226 18.05 11.62 12.44
C LEU A 226 19.15 10.56 12.61
N GLY A 227 20.41 10.96 12.45
CA GLY A 227 21.58 10.11 12.76
C GLY A 227 22.00 9.13 11.65
N VAL A 228 21.52 9.28 10.42
CA VAL A 228 21.84 8.41 9.27
C VAL A 228 23.33 8.39 8.87
N PRO A 229 24.06 9.51 8.82
CA PRO A 229 25.45 9.52 8.34
C PRO A 229 26.35 8.52 9.08
N GLY A 230 27.09 7.70 8.32
CA GLY A 230 28.02 6.69 8.84
C GLY A 230 27.36 5.43 9.44
N ARG A 231 26.03 5.31 9.39
CA ARG A 231 25.29 4.15 9.93
C ARG A 231 24.91 3.10 8.90
N LEU A 232 25.12 3.36 7.60
CA LEU A 232 24.73 2.48 6.50
C LEU A 232 25.94 1.99 5.71
N TRP A 233 25.94 0.71 5.36
CA TRP A 233 27.05 0.03 4.68
C TRP A 233 26.52 -1.02 3.70
N LEU A 234 27.22 -1.24 2.59
CA LEU A 234 26.99 -2.40 1.75
C LEU A 234 28.03 -3.47 2.09
N ARG A 235 27.59 -4.57 2.70
CA ARG A 235 28.45 -5.72 2.96
C ARG A 235 28.40 -6.71 1.79
N VAL A 236 29.59 -7.11 1.35
CA VAL A 236 29.80 -8.09 0.28
C VAL A 236 29.67 -9.50 0.85
N GLY A 237 28.69 -10.25 0.34
CA GLY A 237 28.37 -11.60 0.80
C GLY A 237 29.14 -12.71 0.06
N SER A 238 29.58 -12.47 -1.17
CA SER A 238 30.19 -13.49 -2.02
C SER A 238 31.32 -12.92 -2.91
N GLY A 239 32.08 -13.82 -3.54
CA GLY A 239 33.19 -13.47 -4.43
C GLY A 239 34.51 -13.16 -3.73
N ALA A 240 35.50 -12.70 -4.49
CA ALA A 240 36.87 -12.47 -4.01
C ALA A 240 36.98 -11.39 -2.91
N ALA A 241 35.97 -10.53 -2.80
CA ALA A 241 35.86 -9.48 -1.79
C ALA A 241 34.84 -9.82 -0.68
N ALA A 242 34.45 -11.09 -0.53
CA ALA A 242 33.52 -11.51 0.52
C ALA A 242 33.98 -11.04 1.91
N GLY A 243 33.08 -10.45 2.67
CA GLY A 243 33.36 -9.84 3.97
C GLY A 243 33.82 -8.38 3.91
N ALA A 244 34.13 -7.84 2.73
CA ALA A 244 34.39 -6.41 2.57
C ALA A 244 33.10 -5.59 2.80
N ALA A 245 33.28 -4.35 3.25
CA ALA A 245 32.19 -3.40 3.41
C ALA A 245 32.49 -2.14 2.60
N VAL A 246 31.56 -1.75 1.72
CA VAL A 246 31.61 -0.48 1.01
C VAL A 246 30.84 0.54 1.85
N ARG A 247 31.53 1.61 2.24
CA ARG A 247 30.94 2.69 3.03
C ARG A 247 29.98 3.49 2.15
N LEU A 248 28.84 3.83 2.75
CA LEU A 248 27.87 4.75 2.18
C LEU A 248 27.99 6.09 2.92
N ASP A 249 28.44 7.12 2.21
CA ASP A 249 28.53 8.47 2.76
C ASP A 249 27.27 9.26 2.39
N ALA A 250 26.59 9.79 3.40
CA ALA A 250 25.37 10.54 3.20
C ALA A 250 25.65 11.89 2.53
N GLN A 251 25.09 12.10 1.35
CA GLN A 251 24.90 13.45 0.82
C GLN A 251 23.56 13.96 1.36
N LEU A 252 23.64 14.81 2.39
CA LEU A 252 22.46 15.36 3.08
C LEU A 252 21.71 16.43 2.27
N ASP A 253 22.28 16.92 1.16
CA ASP A 253 21.74 18.04 0.38
C ASP A 253 21.21 17.59 -0.98
N ASP A 254 20.35 16.58 -0.99
CA ASP A 254 19.57 16.27 -2.17
C ASP A 254 18.17 16.88 -2.07
N ALA A 255 17.84 17.80 -2.97
CA ALA A 255 16.53 18.48 -3.01
C ALA A 255 15.35 17.50 -3.11
N ARG A 256 15.61 16.26 -3.57
CA ARG A 256 14.63 15.17 -3.67
C ARG A 256 14.24 14.60 -2.29
N CYS A 257 15.07 14.81 -1.27
CA CYS A 257 14.97 14.21 0.06
C CYS A 257 14.86 15.22 1.21
N ALA A 258 14.43 16.45 0.91
CA ALA A 258 14.49 17.58 1.84
C ALA A 258 13.61 17.45 3.10
N ASP A 259 12.65 16.52 3.17
CA ASP A 259 11.74 16.37 4.31
C ASP A 259 12.22 15.35 5.37
N GLY A 260 13.43 14.80 5.21
CA GLY A 260 14.01 13.81 6.11
C GLY A 260 13.41 12.41 5.97
N ARG A 261 12.48 12.18 5.02
CA ARG A 261 11.93 10.85 4.71
C ARG A 261 12.74 10.08 3.67
N CYS A 262 13.79 10.65 3.11
CA CYS A 262 14.79 9.88 2.41
C CYS A 262 16.19 10.46 2.59
N VAL A 263 17.20 9.67 2.22
CA VAL A 263 18.60 10.09 2.16
C VAL A 263 19.23 9.50 0.90
N VAL A 264 20.04 10.30 0.22
CA VAL A 264 20.89 9.85 -0.89
C VAL A 264 22.29 9.61 -0.36
N LEU A 265 22.80 8.41 -0.60
CA LEU A 265 24.09 7.96 -0.09
C LEU A 265 25.02 7.70 -1.27
N ALA A 266 26.18 8.34 -1.30
CA ALA A 266 27.21 8.08 -2.30
C ALA A 266 28.09 6.90 -1.87
N LEU A 267 28.59 6.15 -2.85
CA LEU A 267 29.56 5.08 -2.61
C LEU A 267 31.00 5.65 -2.64
N THR A 268 31.84 5.22 -1.72
CA THR A 268 33.26 5.64 -1.66
C THR A 268 34.20 4.75 -2.51
N GLY A 269 33.65 3.84 -3.33
CA GLY A 269 34.43 2.92 -4.15
C GLY A 269 33.56 2.08 -5.09
N ALA A 270 34.20 1.40 -6.04
CA ALA A 270 33.51 0.51 -6.98
C ALA A 270 33.03 -0.78 -6.29
N LEU A 271 31.88 -1.27 -6.73
CA LEU A 271 31.38 -2.57 -6.32
C LEU A 271 32.27 -3.70 -6.88
N PRO A 272 32.44 -4.80 -6.13
CA PRO A 272 33.06 -6.01 -6.66
C PRO A 272 32.26 -6.55 -7.85
N SER A 273 32.91 -7.31 -8.73
CA SER A 273 32.24 -7.94 -9.87
C SER A 273 31.43 -9.15 -9.42
N LEU A 274 30.22 -9.31 -9.95
CA LEU A 274 29.36 -10.50 -9.75
C LEU A 274 29.21 -10.89 -8.27
N ALA A 275 28.95 -9.91 -7.41
CA ALA A 275 28.92 -10.12 -5.96
C ALA A 275 27.54 -9.87 -5.38
N GLU A 276 27.19 -10.68 -4.39
CA GLU A 276 26.03 -10.42 -3.54
C GLU A 276 26.35 -9.29 -2.56
N LEU A 277 25.41 -8.36 -2.42
CA LEU A 277 25.51 -7.18 -1.58
C LEU A 277 24.34 -7.18 -0.61
N SER A 278 24.58 -6.74 0.62
CA SER A 278 23.58 -6.63 1.67
C SER A 278 23.70 -5.27 2.35
N LEU A 279 22.58 -4.54 2.43
CA LEU A 279 22.54 -3.26 3.14
C LEU A 279 22.49 -3.53 4.65
N GLU A 280 23.57 -3.20 5.33
CA GLU A 280 23.66 -3.29 6.78
C GLU A 280 23.39 -1.94 7.43
N VAL A 281 22.57 -1.97 8.48
CA VAL A 281 22.22 -0.80 9.28
C VAL A 281 22.82 -0.96 10.67
N ARG A 282 23.64 0.00 11.08
CA ARG A 282 24.15 0.09 12.45
C ARG A 282 23.15 0.84 13.33
N PRO A 283 23.07 0.51 14.64
CA PRO A 283 22.28 1.29 15.59
C PRO A 283 22.66 2.77 15.60
N GLY A 284 21.70 3.65 15.93
CA GLY A 284 21.93 5.08 16.04
C GLY A 284 21.04 5.96 15.16
N ILE A 285 20.09 5.37 14.42
CA ILE A 285 19.08 6.11 13.65
C ILE A 285 17.79 6.18 14.46
N TYR A 286 17.23 7.38 14.62
CA TYR A 286 16.05 7.63 15.46
C TYR A 286 15.06 8.58 14.78
N ASP A 287 13.77 8.51 15.11
CA ASP A 287 12.83 9.58 14.77
C ASP A 287 12.89 10.74 15.77
N ALA A 288 12.14 11.82 15.48
CA ALA A 288 12.07 13.00 16.35
C ALA A 288 11.53 12.73 17.76
N SER A 289 10.87 11.58 17.99
CA SER A 289 10.42 11.17 19.33
C SER A 289 11.41 10.24 20.04
N GLY A 290 12.62 10.06 19.49
CA GLY A 290 13.67 9.21 20.06
C GLY A 290 13.49 7.71 19.83
N ARG A 291 12.54 7.27 18.99
CA ARG A 291 12.36 5.84 18.69
C ARG A 291 13.41 5.37 17.69
N ALA A 292 14.13 4.31 18.04
CA ALA A 292 15.14 3.73 17.16
C ALA A 292 14.53 3.09 15.90
N LEU A 293 15.24 3.21 14.77
CA LEU A 293 14.90 2.54 13.51
C LEU A 293 14.70 1.04 13.72
N PHE A 294 13.61 0.51 13.19
CA PHE A 294 13.39 -0.92 13.08
C PHE A 294 14.20 -1.46 11.91
N ILE A 295 15.10 -2.41 12.22
CA ILE A 295 16.03 -2.99 11.27
C ILE A 295 15.47 -4.34 10.84
N GLU A 296 15.02 -4.42 9.60
CA GLU A 296 14.62 -5.69 8.96
C GLU A 296 15.88 -6.47 8.54
N PRO A 297 15.76 -7.78 8.19
CA PRO A 297 16.81 -8.50 7.50
C PRO A 297 17.43 -7.65 6.39
N PRO A 298 18.76 -7.70 6.22
CA PRO A 298 19.45 -6.78 5.34
C PRO A 298 18.93 -6.95 3.92
N ALA A 299 18.55 -5.84 3.30
CA ALA A 299 18.08 -5.85 1.92
C ALA A 299 19.22 -6.28 0.99
N ARG A 300 18.95 -7.26 0.13
CA ARG A 300 19.95 -7.87 -0.75
C ARG A 300 19.86 -7.30 -2.15
N MET A 301 20.99 -7.26 -2.85
CA MET A 301 21.13 -6.90 -4.26
C MET A 301 22.39 -7.56 -4.83
N ALA A 302 22.60 -7.51 -6.14
CA ALA A 302 23.78 -8.10 -6.77
C ALA A 302 24.41 -7.15 -7.80
N SER A 303 25.73 -7.03 -7.77
CA SER A 303 26.48 -6.32 -8.80
C SER A 303 26.69 -7.19 -10.04
N GLY A 304 26.69 -6.54 -11.21
CA GLY A 304 27.06 -7.15 -12.48
C GLY A 304 28.58 -7.21 -12.69
N ALA A 305 28.98 -7.64 -13.88
CA ALA A 305 30.40 -7.72 -14.26
C ALA A 305 30.98 -6.36 -14.71
N GLY A 306 30.15 -5.50 -15.28
CA GLY A 306 30.57 -4.30 -16.01
C GLY A 306 30.46 -2.99 -15.23
N VAL A 307 31.14 -1.96 -15.74
CA VAL A 307 30.85 -0.56 -15.42
C VAL A 307 29.89 -0.01 -16.47
N ASP A 308 29.03 0.91 -16.06
CA ASP A 308 28.15 1.65 -16.95
C ASP A 308 28.65 3.09 -17.14
N ARG A 309 28.80 3.50 -18.38
CA ARG A 309 29.29 4.84 -18.78
C ARG A 309 28.32 5.56 -19.70
N ALA A 310 27.19 4.93 -20.03
CA ALA A 310 26.20 5.51 -20.91
C ALA A 310 25.16 6.24 -20.06
N ALA A 311 24.72 7.41 -20.52
CA ALA A 311 23.53 8.03 -19.95
C ALA A 311 22.27 7.24 -20.35
N PRO A 312 21.22 7.27 -19.52
CA PRO A 312 19.99 6.56 -19.83
C PRO A 312 19.39 7.10 -21.13
N ARG A 313 18.90 6.21 -21.99
CA ARG A 313 18.27 6.58 -23.25
C ARG A 313 16.79 6.83 -23.02
N LEU A 314 16.32 8.01 -23.42
CA LEU A 314 14.90 8.31 -23.44
C LEU A 314 14.20 7.48 -24.53
N LEU A 315 13.34 6.56 -24.11
CA LEU A 315 12.45 5.78 -24.96
C LEU A 315 11.14 6.53 -25.27
N GLY A 316 10.78 7.49 -24.42
CA GLY A 316 9.64 8.36 -24.63
C GLY A 316 9.75 9.59 -23.75
N LEU A 317 9.32 10.74 -24.28
CA LEU A 317 9.25 11.99 -23.54
C LEU A 317 8.07 12.79 -24.05
N ARG A 318 7.15 13.10 -23.14
CA ARG A 318 6.01 13.95 -23.41
C ARG A 318 5.92 15.02 -22.32
N ALA A 319 5.73 16.26 -22.75
CA ALA A 319 5.52 17.39 -21.87
C ALA A 319 4.32 18.17 -22.37
N PHE A 320 3.35 18.42 -21.50
CA PHE A 320 2.13 19.17 -21.82
C PHE A 320 1.66 19.95 -20.61
N VAL A 321 0.79 20.91 -20.82
CA VAL A 321 0.12 21.64 -19.74
C VAL A 321 -1.28 21.08 -19.57
N ALA A 322 -1.62 20.69 -18.35
CA ALA A 322 -2.96 20.26 -17.95
C ALA A 322 -3.26 20.82 -16.57
N ASP A 323 -4.46 21.37 -16.37
CA ASP A 323 -4.90 21.99 -15.12
C ASP A 323 -3.92 23.04 -14.53
N GLY A 324 -3.23 23.78 -15.41
CA GLY A 324 -2.20 24.76 -14.99
C GLY A 324 -0.91 24.13 -14.45
N CYS A 325 -0.68 22.84 -14.68
CA CYS A 325 0.56 22.14 -14.39
C CYS A 325 1.27 21.74 -15.68
N LEU A 326 2.58 21.97 -15.76
CA LEU A 326 3.45 21.25 -16.67
C LEU A 326 3.55 19.81 -16.17
N VAL A 327 2.99 18.88 -16.92
CA VAL A 327 3.09 17.44 -16.70
C VAL A 327 4.13 16.87 -17.65
N VAL A 328 5.07 16.10 -17.11
CA VAL A 328 6.15 15.46 -17.86
C VAL A 328 6.09 13.96 -17.63
N ARG A 329 5.86 13.22 -18.70
CA ARG A 329 5.92 11.75 -18.76
C ARG A 329 7.16 11.34 -19.53
N ALA A 330 8.05 10.59 -18.89
CA ALA A 330 9.30 10.13 -19.50
C ALA A 330 9.50 8.64 -19.26
N ARG A 331 10.05 7.93 -20.25
CA ARG A 331 10.48 6.54 -20.12
C ARG A 331 11.94 6.40 -20.50
N SER A 332 12.70 5.64 -19.73
CA SER A 332 14.09 5.28 -19.98
C SER A 332 14.24 3.78 -20.21
N ASP A 333 15.34 3.39 -20.86
CA ASP A 333 15.74 2.01 -21.08
C ASP A 333 16.28 1.32 -19.83
N GLU A 334 16.65 2.09 -18.81
CA GLU A 334 17.14 1.60 -17.54
C GLU A 334 16.61 2.42 -16.35
N PRO A 335 16.67 1.89 -15.10
CA PRO A 335 16.26 2.62 -13.91
C PRO A 335 17.08 3.90 -13.73
N ALA A 336 16.39 5.03 -13.68
CA ALA A 336 16.98 6.34 -13.46
C ALA A 336 16.24 7.10 -12.36
N ASP A 337 16.85 8.16 -11.87
CA ASP A 337 16.14 9.19 -11.13
C ASP A 337 15.81 10.33 -12.09
N ALA A 338 14.60 10.86 -12.00
CA ALA A 338 14.19 12.02 -12.75
C ALA A 338 14.15 13.25 -11.85
N LEU A 339 14.70 14.36 -12.34
CA LEU A 339 14.58 15.68 -11.74
C LEU A 339 14.04 16.66 -12.78
N LEU A 340 12.85 17.20 -12.53
CA LEU A 340 12.25 18.28 -13.29
C LEU A 340 12.48 19.59 -12.54
N GLU A 341 13.13 20.54 -13.18
CA GLU A 341 13.38 21.87 -12.63
C GLU A 341 12.69 22.95 -13.46
N LEU A 342 12.09 23.90 -12.75
CA LEU A 342 11.44 25.07 -13.30
C LEU A 342 12.08 26.33 -12.71
N PRO A 343 12.96 27.02 -13.45
CA PRO A 343 13.56 28.26 -13.00
C PRO A 343 12.50 29.36 -12.86
N GLU A 344 12.55 30.09 -11.75
CA GLU A 344 11.75 31.29 -11.50
C GLU A 344 12.63 32.42 -10.99
N TRP A 345 12.10 33.63 -10.92
CA TRP A 345 12.90 34.77 -10.45
C TRP A 345 13.26 34.59 -8.97
N GLY A 346 14.54 34.32 -8.69
CA GLY A 346 15.07 34.14 -7.34
C GLY A 346 14.83 32.76 -6.71
N SER A 347 14.22 31.79 -7.41
CA SER A 347 14.03 30.43 -6.91
C SER A 347 13.92 29.40 -8.04
N THR A 348 13.98 28.10 -7.71
CA THR A 348 13.74 27.01 -8.67
C THR A 348 12.77 26.02 -8.06
N ARG A 349 11.62 25.82 -8.72
CA ARG A 349 10.67 24.78 -8.32
C ARG A 349 11.11 23.44 -8.89
N ARG A 350 10.93 22.36 -8.11
CA ARG A 350 11.46 21.03 -8.43
C ARG A 350 10.43 19.93 -8.18
N ALA A 351 10.44 18.93 -9.03
CA ALA A 351 9.74 17.67 -8.85
C ALA A 351 10.68 16.52 -9.22
N SER A 352 10.54 15.37 -8.57
CA SER A 352 11.45 14.25 -8.78
C SER A 352 10.84 12.89 -8.56
N SER A 353 11.44 11.87 -9.17
CA SER A 353 11.21 10.45 -8.90
C SER A 353 12.55 9.71 -8.87
N VAL A 354 12.58 8.51 -8.30
CA VAL A 354 13.82 7.81 -7.94
C VAL A 354 13.75 6.35 -8.37
N GLY A 355 14.77 5.86 -9.09
CA GLY A 355 14.97 4.46 -9.43
C GLY A 355 13.91 3.83 -10.33
N LEU A 356 13.23 4.62 -11.17
CA LEU A 356 12.16 4.13 -12.05
C LEU A 356 12.62 4.13 -13.52
N THR A 357 11.96 3.32 -14.35
CA THR A 357 12.07 3.38 -15.82
C THR A 357 10.94 4.19 -16.46
N SER A 358 9.90 4.50 -15.68
CA SER A 358 8.76 5.32 -16.08
C SER A 358 8.57 6.42 -15.04
N HIS A 359 8.57 7.66 -15.50
CA HIS A 359 8.52 8.86 -14.68
C HIS A 359 7.32 9.70 -15.06
N GLU A 360 6.59 10.17 -14.06
CA GLU A 360 5.56 11.18 -14.23
C GLU A 360 5.74 12.26 -13.15
N LEU A 361 6.10 13.45 -13.60
CA LEU A 361 6.42 14.60 -12.76
C LEU A 361 5.54 15.78 -13.16
N ALA A 362 5.20 16.63 -12.20
CA ALA A 362 4.49 17.87 -12.52
C ALA A 362 4.90 19.05 -11.65
N LEU A 363 4.84 20.24 -12.26
CA LEU A 363 5.04 21.53 -11.61
C LEU A 363 3.98 22.51 -12.11
N ARG A 364 3.36 23.29 -11.21
CA ARG A 364 2.45 24.36 -11.63
C ARG A 364 3.14 25.36 -12.55
N VAL A 365 2.45 25.97 -13.49
CA VAL A 365 3.00 27.00 -14.37
C VAL A 365 2.06 28.19 -14.42
N ALA A 366 2.61 29.39 -14.66
CA ALA A 366 1.79 30.59 -14.76
C ALA A 366 0.98 30.59 -16.08
N PRO A 367 -0.34 30.87 -16.06
CA PRO A 367 -1.16 30.93 -17.27
C PRO A 367 -0.63 31.92 -18.30
N GLY A 368 -0.78 31.60 -19.58
CA GLY A 368 -0.36 32.48 -20.68
C GLY A 368 1.16 32.69 -20.81
N THR A 369 1.98 32.02 -20.00
CA THR A 369 3.44 32.16 -20.05
C THR A 369 4.07 31.06 -20.87
N ARG A 370 5.13 31.41 -21.63
CA ARG A 370 6.06 30.43 -22.15
C ARG A 370 7.03 30.08 -21.03
N THR A 371 7.12 28.80 -20.70
CA THR A 371 7.94 28.32 -19.60
C THR A 371 8.98 27.34 -20.13
N ALA A 372 10.25 27.58 -19.78
CA ALA A 372 11.35 26.67 -20.06
C ALA A 372 11.65 25.85 -18.80
N ALA A 373 11.60 24.53 -18.90
CA ALA A 373 11.93 23.60 -17.83
C ALA A 373 13.08 22.69 -18.26
N THR A 374 13.77 22.10 -17.30
CA THR A 374 14.81 21.09 -17.57
C THR A 374 14.45 19.77 -16.91
N LEU A 375 14.40 18.71 -17.70
CA LEU A 375 14.31 17.33 -17.23
C LEU A 375 15.72 16.71 -17.27
N ALA A 376 16.22 16.27 -16.12
CA ALA A 376 17.42 15.45 -16.03
C ALA A 376 17.03 14.03 -15.62
N LEU A 377 17.47 13.03 -16.39
CA LEU A 377 17.45 11.63 -15.95
C LEU A 377 18.88 11.20 -15.61
N ARG A 378 19.07 10.65 -14.42
CA ARG A 378 20.35 10.15 -13.94
C ARG A 378 20.26 8.67 -13.59
N ASP A 379 20.99 7.81 -14.30
CA ASP A 379 21.02 6.37 -14.02
C ASP A 379 21.66 6.05 -12.65
N MET A 380 21.78 4.76 -12.33
CA MET A 380 22.41 4.29 -11.09
C MET A 380 23.93 4.51 -11.04
N ALA A 381 24.63 4.49 -12.18
CA ALA A 381 26.06 4.78 -12.31
C ALA A 381 26.40 6.28 -12.26
N GLY A 382 25.39 7.15 -12.26
CA GLY A 382 25.53 8.60 -12.18
C GLY A 382 25.66 9.30 -13.53
N ASN A 383 25.53 8.61 -14.66
CA ASN A 383 25.51 9.29 -15.95
C ASN A 383 24.15 9.98 -16.15
N VAL A 384 24.15 11.09 -16.89
CA VAL A 384 22.99 12.00 -16.95
C VAL A 384 22.64 12.33 -18.39
N VAL A 385 21.35 12.28 -18.71
CA VAL A 385 20.78 12.92 -19.89
C VAL A 385 19.93 14.10 -19.45
N VAL A 386 20.10 15.26 -20.10
CA VAL A 386 19.31 16.46 -19.84
C VAL A 386 18.50 16.82 -21.09
N ARG A 387 17.26 17.24 -20.89
CA ARG A 387 16.36 17.77 -21.92
C ARG A 387 15.76 19.08 -21.46
N THR A 388 15.86 20.09 -22.33
CA THR A 388 15.11 21.34 -22.16
C THR A 388 13.73 21.16 -22.76
N LEU A 389 12.71 21.48 -21.97
CA LEU A 389 11.31 21.47 -22.35
C LEU A 389 10.87 22.92 -22.49
N SER A 390 10.11 23.22 -23.52
CA SER A 390 9.46 24.52 -23.71
C SER A 390 7.98 24.28 -23.87
N VAL A 391 7.19 24.79 -22.94
CA VAL A 391 5.73 24.71 -22.98
C VAL A 391 5.12 26.10 -22.94
N VAL A 392 3.95 26.25 -23.54
CA VAL A 392 3.14 27.46 -23.44
C VAL A 392 1.89 27.09 -22.68
N ALA A 393 1.72 27.66 -21.49
CA ALA A 393 0.48 27.49 -20.74
C ALA A 393 -0.62 28.29 -21.45
N PRO A 394 -1.81 27.70 -21.71
CA PRO A 394 -2.91 28.44 -22.28
C PRO A 394 -3.30 29.61 -21.36
N PRO A 395 -3.72 30.76 -21.91
CA PRO A 395 -4.26 31.85 -21.11
C PRO A 395 -5.58 31.41 -20.47
N ALA A 396 -5.65 31.47 -19.14
CA ALA A 396 -6.82 31.10 -18.35
C ALA A 396 -7.45 29.73 -18.73
N ALA A 397 -6.79 28.64 -18.34
CA ALA A 397 -7.38 27.31 -18.48
C ALA A 397 -8.69 27.22 -17.68
N PRO A 398 -9.77 26.65 -18.26
CA PRO A 398 -10.98 26.36 -17.53
C PRO A 398 -10.63 25.44 -16.36
N ALA A 399 -11.14 25.76 -15.19
CA ALA A 399 -10.90 25.00 -13.96
C ALA A 399 -11.80 23.75 -13.95
N LEU A 400 -11.66 22.89 -14.95
CA LEU A 400 -12.40 21.66 -15.15
C LEU A 400 -11.46 20.47 -15.01
N VAL A 401 -11.73 19.60 -14.05
CA VAL A 401 -10.85 18.48 -13.72
C VAL A 401 -11.58 17.15 -13.79
N ILE A 402 -10.89 16.11 -14.26
CA ILE A 402 -11.32 14.72 -14.03
C ILE A 402 -11.06 14.41 -12.56
N SER A 403 -12.09 13.95 -11.85
CA SER A 403 -11.99 13.66 -10.41
C SER A 403 -12.24 12.20 -10.05
N GLU A 404 -12.95 11.45 -10.89
CA GLU A 404 -13.25 10.04 -10.66
C GLU A 404 -13.33 9.29 -11.99
N VAL A 405 -12.84 8.05 -12.02
CA VAL A 405 -12.89 7.14 -13.16
C VAL A 405 -13.34 5.77 -12.69
N LEU A 406 -14.50 5.31 -13.15
CA LEU A 406 -15.01 3.95 -12.95
C LEU A 406 -14.88 3.19 -14.27
N ALA A 407 -13.76 2.46 -14.41
CA ALA A 407 -13.49 1.63 -15.58
C ALA A 407 -14.12 0.23 -15.46
N ASN A 408 -14.10 -0.37 -14.26
CA ASN A 408 -14.62 -1.72 -14.01
C ASN A 408 -15.89 -1.69 -13.12
N PRO A 409 -17.07 -1.29 -13.62
CA PRO A 409 -18.33 -1.29 -12.86
C PRO A 409 -18.81 -2.70 -12.53
N HIS A 410 -19.61 -2.88 -11.46
CA HIS A 410 -20.37 -4.13 -11.25
C HIS A 410 -21.50 -4.30 -12.29
N GLY A 411 -21.88 -3.20 -12.93
CA GLY A 411 -22.83 -3.11 -14.01
C GLY A 411 -22.43 -3.87 -15.27
N ALA A 412 -23.15 -3.62 -16.36
CA ALA A 412 -22.77 -4.19 -17.65
C ALA A 412 -21.67 -3.32 -18.28
N GLU A 413 -20.56 -3.92 -18.70
CA GLU A 413 -19.49 -3.23 -19.41
C GLU A 413 -19.73 -3.22 -20.94
N PRO A 414 -19.35 -2.14 -21.65
CA PRO A 414 -18.85 -0.86 -21.13
C PRO A 414 -19.98 0.09 -20.68
N ALA A 415 -21.23 -0.39 -20.68
CA ALA A 415 -22.42 0.45 -20.54
C ALA A 415 -22.52 1.21 -19.20
N GLN A 416 -21.92 0.71 -18.12
CA GLN A 416 -21.98 1.29 -16.77
C GLN A 416 -20.67 1.97 -16.34
N GLU A 417 -19.72 2.14 -17.26
CA GLU A 417 -18.53 2.95 -17.04
C GLU A 417 -18.89 4.42 -16.84
N LEU A 418 -18.04 5.13 -16.10
CA LEU A 418 -18.27 6.52 -15.75
C LEU A 418 -16.95 7.29 -15.59
N VAL A 419 -16.94 8.52 -16.07
CA VAL A 419 -15.89 9.51 -15.77
C VAL A 419 -16.53 10.75 -15.17
N GLU A 420 -16.07 11.18 -14.00
CA GLU A 420 -16.58 12.37 -13.34
C GLU A 420 -15.70 13.59 -13.61
N LEU A 421 -16.34 14.68 -14.02
CA LEU A 421 -15.74 16.01 -14.12
C LEU A 421 -16.24 16.93 -13.02
N VAL A 422 -15.40 17.87 -12.59
CA VAL A 422 -15.77 18.93 -11.63
C VAL A 422 -15.37 20.28 -12.17
N ASN A 423 -16.31 21.23 -12.17
CA ASN A 423 -15.97 22.64 -12.32
C ASN A 423 -15.48 23.20 -10.98
N ARG A 424 -14.17 23.26 -10.77
CA ARG A 424 -13.56 23.87 -9.57
C ARG A 424 -13.44 25.40 -9.66
N GLY A 425 -13.92 25.98 -10.76
CA GLY A 425 -13.93 27.42 -11.02
C GLY A 425 -15.07 28.15 -10.33
N ALA A 426 -14.99 29.48 -10.32
CA ALA A 426 -16.01 30.36 -9.73
C ALA A 426 -17.12 30.77 -10.71
N ALA A 427 -17.02 30.40 -11.99
CA ALA A 427 -17.98 30.75 -13.03
C ALA A 427 -18.57 29.49 -13.70
N PRO A 428 -19.82 29.52 -14.17
CA PRO A 428 -20.38 28.44 -14.97
C PRO A 428 -19.54 28.17 -16.22
N LEU A 429 -19.44 26.90 -16.60
CA LEU A 429 -18.67 26.45 -17.75
C LEU A 429 -19.57 25.69 -18.73
N ARG A 430 -19.50 25.99 -20.01
CA ARG A 430 -20.15 25.17 -21.04
C ARG A 430 -19.21 24.09 -21.54
N LEU A 431 -19.70 22.86 -21.57
CA LEU A 431 -18.94 21.67 -22.00
C LEU A 431 -18.99 21.44 -23.52
N GLY A 432 -19.79 22.22 -24.26
CA GLY A 432 -19.89 22.09 -25.71
C GLY A 432 -18.53 22.20 -26.40
N GLY A 433 -18.20 21.19 -27.21
CA GLY A 433 -16.94 21.13 -27.96
C GLY A 433 -15.74 20.59 -27.17
N TYR A 434 -15.88 20.33 -25.86
CA TYR A 434 -14.88 19.57 -25.12
C TYR A 434 -14.83 18.14 -25.64
N ARG A 435 -13.67 17.49 -25.49
CA ARG A 435 -13.47 16.12 -25.95
C ARG A 435 -12.83 15.28 -24.85
N ILE A 436 -13.39 14.10 -24.59
CA ILE A 436 -12.78 13.07 -23.75
C ILE A 436 -12.22 11.97 -24.65
N ASP A 437 -10.99 11.57 -24.36
CA ASP A 437 -10.17 10.69 -25.20
C ASP A 437 -9.52 9.63 -24.30
N ASP A 438 -9.45 8.38 -24.75
CA ASP A 438 -8.76 7.25 -24.10
C ASP A 438 -7.26 7.17 -24.47
N GLY A 439 -6.78 8.13 -25.25
CA GLY A 439 -5.38 8.23 -25.64
C GLY A 439 -4.91 9.65 -25.93
N ASP A 440 -3.79 9.71 -26.65
CA ASP A 440 -3.13 10.95 -27.02
C ASP A 440 -3.21 11.27 -28.52
N ASP A 441 -3.64 10.30 -29.31
CA ASP A 441 -3.72 10.35 -30.78
C ASP A 441 -5.03 10.97 -31.29
N GLY A 442 -6.04 11.13 -30.42
CA GLY A 442 -7.35 11.65 -30.82
C GLY A 442 -8.26 10.60 -31.44
N GLU A 443 -7.81 9.35 -31.58
CA GLU A 443 -8.64 8.24 -32.04
C GLU A 443 -9.61 7.85 -30.91
N GLY A 444 -10.88 7.59 -31.23
CA GLY A 444 -11.86 7.26 -30.18
C GLY A 444 -12.40 8.44 -29.36
N ALA A 445 -11.80 9.63 -29.46
CA ALA A 445 -12.25 10.81 -28.72
C ALA A 445 -13.73 11.17 -28.96
N ARG A 446 -14.48 11.37 -27.87
CA ARG A 446 -15.91 11.72 -27.87
C ARG A 446 -16.11 13.20 -27.60
N VAL A 447 -16.99 13.84 -28.35
CA VAL A 447 -17.35 15.25 -28.13
C VAL A 447 -18.44 15.32 -27.06
N LEU A 448 -18.25 16.21 -26.08
CA LEU A 448 -19.24 16.44 -25.03
C LEU A 448 -20.38 17.32 -25.58
N PRO A 449 -21.64 17.04 -25.21
CA PRO A 449 -22.77 17.89 -25.59
C PRO A 449 -22.67 19.28 -24.96
N ASP A 450 -23.31 20.28 -25.57
CA ASP A 450 -23.37 21.63 -25.02
C ASP A 450 -24.31 21.69 -23.82
N VAL A 451 -23.72 21.54 -22.64
CA VAL A 451 -24.40 21.65 -21.34
C VAL A 451 -23.62 22.58 -20.43
N GLU A 452 -24.33 23.30 -19.58
CA GLU A 452 -23.73 24.19 -18.59
C GLU A 452 -23.46 23.44 -17.28
N LEU A 453 -22.24 23.59 -16.76
CA LEU A 453 -21.77 23.04 -15.50
C LEU A 453 -21.49 24.19 -14.52
N ALA A 454 -22.31 24.30 -13.48
CA ALA A 454 -22.21 25.38 -12.50
C ALA A 454 -20.91 25.28 -11.66
N PRO A 455 -20.47 26.37 -11.00
CA PRO A 455 -19.36 26.33 -10.04
C PRO A 455 -19.55 25.24 -8.98
N GLY A 456 -18.53 24.41 -8.77
CA GLY A 456 -18.53 23.28 -7.83
C GLY A 456 -19.40 22.08 -8.25
N GLN A 457 -20.15 22.18 -9.36
CA GLN A 457 -21.00 21.09 -9.82
C GLN A 457 -20.15 19.99 -10.47
N ARG A 458 -20.64 18.75 -10.30
CA ARG A 458 -20.06 17.54 -10.87
C ARG A 458 -20.88 17.08 -12.08
N ALA A 459 -20.18 16.70 -13.14
CA ALA A 459 -20.75 16.10 -14.34
C ALA A 459 -20.29 14.64 -14.47
N LEU A 460 -21.23 13.73 -14.68
CA LEU A 460 -20.98 12.32 -14.90
C LEU A 460 -21.02 12.03 -16.39
N LEU A 461 -19.86 11.87 -17.01
CA LEU A 461 -19.75 11.39 -18.38
C LEU A 461 -20.06 9.90 -18.40
N VAL A 462 -21.05 9.51 -19.18
CA VAL A 462 -21.49 8.12 -19.30
C VAL A 462 -21.72 7.75 -20.76
N GLY A 463 -21.55 6.47 -21.07
CA GLY A 463 -21.81 5.96 -22.41
C GLY A 463 -23.29 6.07 -22.82
N ALA A 464 -23.54 6.01 -24.14
CA ALA A 464 -24.89 6.11 -24.71
C ALA A 464 -25.90 5.14 -24.07
N SER A 465 -25.47 3.92 -23.75
CA SER A 465 -26.29 2.84 -23.19
C SER A 465 -26.42 2.84 -21.67
N TRP A 466 -25.85 3.83 -20.97
CA TRP A 466 -25.86 3.89 -19.50
C TRP A 466 -27.27 4.01 -18.91
N ARG A 467 -27.54 3.27 -17.83
CA ARG A 467 -28.87 3.18 -17.21
C ARG A 467 -28.82 3.53 -15.73
N ALA A 468 -29.49 4.61 -15.35
CA ALA A 468 -29.68 5.02 -13.96
C ALA A 468 -30.45 4.00 -13.11
N SER A 469 -31.23 3.13 -13.75
CA SER A 469 -31.98 2.07 -13.08
C SER A 469 -31.13 0.86 -12.68
N SER A 470 -29.86 0.80 -13.09
CA SER A 470 -28.93 -0.22 -12.60
C SER A 470 -28.72 -0.04 -11.10
N THR A 471 -28.96 -1.10 -10.32
CA THR A 471 -28.74 -1.09 -8.87
C THR A 471 -27.46 -1.83 -8.48
N ARG A 472 -26.60 -2.15 -9.45
CA ARG A 472 -25.35 -2.90 -9.22
C ARG A 472 -24.20 -2.00 -8.76
N ASP A 473 -24.23 -0.73 -9.17
CA ASP A 473 -23.29 0.29 -8.76
C ASP A 473 -24.02 1.39 -7.96
N PRO A 474 -23.31 2.14 -7.10
CA PRO A 474 -23.88 3.30 -6.41
C PRO A 474 -24.59 4.26 -7.37
N ALA A 475 -25.79 4.69 -6.99
CA ALA A 475 -26.53 5.68 -7.78
C ALA A 475 -25.82 7.05 -7.71
N PRO A 476 -25.84 7.82 -8.82
CA PRO A 476 -25.44 9.22 -8.80
C PRO A 476 -26.08 10.03 -7.68
N ARG A 477 -25.29 10.91 -7.06
CA ARG A 477 -25.81 11.90 -6.12
C ARG A 477 -26.87 12.76 -6.80
N GLU A 478 -27.95 13.06 -6.06
CA GLU A 478 -28.94 14.04 -6.50
C GLU A 478 -28.28 15.40 -6.81
N GLY A 479 -28.56 15.93 -8.01
CA GLY A 479 -27.98 17.18 -8.51
C GLY A 479 -26.69 17.04 -9.33
N ALA A 480 -26.10 15.83 -9.41
CA ALA A 480 -25.03 15.56 -10.36
C ALA A 480 -25.57 15.66 -11.81
N LEU A 481 -24.85 16.38 -12.67
CA LEU A 481 -25.24 16.55 -14.06
C LEU A 481 -24.89 15.29 -14.87
N LEU A 482 -25.87 14.59 -15.40
CA LEU A 482 -25.61 13.44 -16.27
C LEU A 482 -25.31 13.91 -17.70
N VAL A 483 -24.13 13.58 -18.20
CA VAL A 483 -23.66 13.94 -19.55
C VAL A 483 -23.50 12.67 -20.36
N ARG A 484 -24.42 12.44 -21.28
CA ARG A 484 -24.45 11.21 -22.09
C ARG A 484 -23.71 11.41 -23.41
N LEU A 485 -22.74 10.55 -23.67
CA LEU A 485 -21.99 10.50 -24.93
C LEU A 485 -22.79 9.76 -26.01
N ASP A 486 -22.37 9.92 -27.27
CA ASP A 486 -22.94 9.25 -28.45
C ASP A 486 -22.46 7.80 -28.62
N GLY A 487 -21.49 7.35 -27.81
CA GLY A 487 -20.95 5.99 -27.78
C GLY A 487 -20.46 5.61 -26.38
N PRO A 488 -19.63 4.55 -26.23
CA PRO A 488 -18.90 4.29 -24.99
C PRO A 488 -17.89 5.42 -24.70
N ILE A 489 -17.37 5.46 -23.48
CA ILE A 489 -16.25 6.33 -23.12
C ILE A 489 -14.99 5.74 -23.78
N GLY A 490 -14.23 6.54 -24.53
CA GLY A 490 -13.16 6.04 -25.38
C GLY A 490 -13.67 5.30 -26.62
N ALA A 491 -12.77 4.63 -27.34
CA ALA A 491 -13.06 3.93 -28.59
C ALA A 491 -14.01 2.75 -28.38
N LEU A 492 -13.77 1.92 -27.36
CA LEU A 492 -14.48 0.65 -27.11
C LEU A 492 -15.00 0.48 -25.67
N GLY A 493 -14.88 1.51 -24.83
CA GLY A 493 -14.99 1.38 -23.38
C GLY A 493 -13.62 1.50 -22.72
N LEU A 494 -13.60 1.57 -21.39
CA LEU A 494 -12.41 1.74 -20.60
C LEU A 494 -11.77 0.39 -20.23
N ALA A 495 -10.45 0.28 -20.37
CA ALA A 495 -9.73 -0.90 -19.97
C ALA A 495 -9.64 -1.02 -18.43
N ASN A 496 -10.12 -2.14 -17.89
CA ASN A 496 -10.09 -2.42 -16.44
C ASN A 496 -8.67 -2.45 -15.85
N ALA A 497 -7.66 -2.76 -16.67
CA ALA A 497 -6.25 -2.73 -16.27
C ALA A 497 -5.67 -1.31 -16.10
N GLY A 498 -6.48 -0.28 -16.39
CA GLY A 498 -6.10 1.12 -16.39
C GLY A 498 -5.95 1.65 -17.81
N GLU A 499 -6.68 2.73 -18.10
CA GLU A 499 -6.65 3.41 -19.40
C GLU A 499 -6.32 4.90 -19.21
N PRO A 500 -5.40 5.48 -20.00
CA PRO A 500 -5.19 6.91 -20.03
C PRO A 500 -6.49 7.64 -20.42
N LEU A 501 -6.71 8.82 -19.84
CA LEU A 501 -7.78 9.71 -20.26
C LEU A 501 -7.24 11.12 -20.46
N VAL A 502 -7.70 11.79 -21.51
CA VAL A 502 -7.35 13.17 -21.81
C VAL A 502 -8.62 13.96 -22.09
N LEU A 503 -8.87 14.97 -21.27
CA LEU A 503 -9.93 15.95 -21.49
C LEU A 503 -9.34 17.18 -22.18
N ARG A 504 -9.92 17.56 -23.32
CA ARG A 504 -9.51 18.71 -24.12
C ARG A 504 -10.63 19.73 -24.22
N ASP A 505 -10.27 21.00 -24.23
CA ASP A 505 -11.20 22.07 -24.59
C ASP A 505 -11.51 22.09 -26.10
N ALA A 506 -12.41 22.98 -26.52
CA ALA A 506 -12.79 23.14 -27.92
C ALA A 506 -11.64 23.65 -28.83
N GLN A 507 -10.55 24.17 -28.24
CA GLN A 507 -9.35 24.60 -28.94
C GLN A 507 -8.28 23.50 -29.01
N GLY A 508 -8.51 22.35 -28.37
CA GLY A 508 -7.63 21.20 -28.34
C GLY A 508 -6.58 21.22 -27.20
N HIS A 509 -6.60 22.23 -26.32
CA HIS A 509 -5.73 22.25 -25.16
C HIS A 509 -6.15 21.18 -24.16
N ILE A 510 -5.18 20.54 -23.53
CA ILE A 510 -5.46 19.58 -22.46
C ILE A 510 -5.83 20.37 -21.21
N VAL A 511 -7.03 20.13 -20.70
CA VAL A 511 -7.53 20.77 -19.48
C VAL A 511 -7.34 19.87 -18.26
N SER A 512 -7.46 18.55 -18.45
CA SER A 512 -7.21 17.54 -17.41
C SER A 512 -6.89 16.19 -18.04
N SER A 513 -6.21 15.32 -17.30
CA SER A 513 -5.81 13.99 -17.73
C SER A 513 -5.67 13.02 -16.57
N TYR A 514 -5.82 11.73 -16.87
CA TYR A 514 -5.49 10.60 -16.02
C TYR A 514 -4.57 9.67 -16.81
N GLY A 515 -3.58 9.07 -16.15
CA GLY A 515 -2.57 8.26 -16.84
C GLY A 515 -2.84 6.76 -16.91
N GLY A 516 -3.98 6.28 -16.39
CA GLY A 516 -4.29 4.84 -16.40
C GLY A 516 -3.46 4.00 -15.43
N HIS A 517 -3.00 4.59 -14.32
CA HIS A 517 -1.99 3.96 -13.44
C HIS A 517 -2.52 2.87 -12.50
N HIS A 518 -3.83 2.73 -12.36
CA HIS A 518 -4.46 1.80 -11.42
C HIS A 518 -5.18 0.68 -12.17
N ASP A 519 -4.75 -0.54 -11.88
CA ASP A 519 -5.39 -1.78 -12.34
C ASP A 519 -6.57 -2.13 -11.44
N THR A 520 -7.77 -1.99 -11.99
CA THR A 520 -9.06 -2.34 -11.37
C THR A 520 -9.61 -3.69 -11.83
N SER A 521 -8.87 -4.46 -12.65
CA SER A 521 -9.33 -5.74 -13.23
C SER A 521 -9.47 -6.89 -12.22
N LYS A 522 -9.01 -6.70 -10.99
CA LYS A 522 -9.13 -7.69 -9.93
C LYS A 522 -10.56 -7.68 -9.40
N SER A 523 -11.16 -8.85 -9.24
CA SER A 523 -12.54 -8.99 -8.73
C SER A 523 -12.79 -8.29 -7.39
N ALA A 524 -11.78 -8.16 -6.53
CA ALA A 524 -11.85 -7.40 -5.27
C ALA A 524 -11.93 -5.87 -5.46
N LEU A 525 -11.89 -5.39 -6.71
CA LEU A 525 -11.94 -3.99 -7.12
C LEU A 525 -13.06 -3.76 -8.15
N ASP A 526 -13.93 -4.74 -8.39
CA ASP A 526 -15.14 -4.52 -9.20
C ASP A 526 -15.98 -3.42 -8.53
N GLY A 527 -16.54 -2.52 -9.34
CA GLY A 527 -17.30 -1.36 -8.87
C GLY A 527 -16.46 -0.26 -8.19
N ALA A 528 -15.15 -0.47 -8.01
CA ALA A 528 -14.27 0.51 -7.41
C ALA A 528 -13.80 1.53 -8.45
N SER A 529 -13.95 2.81 -8.13
CA SER A 529 -13.39 3.87 -8.95
C SER A 529 -11.97 4.24 -8.53
N VAL A 530 -11.28 4.90 -9.45
CA VAL A 530 -10.04 5.63 -9.20
C VAL A 530 -10.41 7.10 -9.03
N GLU A 531 -10.05 7.67 -7.89
CA GLU A 531 -10.36 9.06 -7.54
C GLU A 531 -9.10 9.92 -7.45
N ARG A 532 -9.26 11.20 -7.77
CA ARG A 532 -8.25 12.21 -7.54
C ARG A 532 -8.18 12.53 -6.05
N VAL A 533 -6.98 12.45 -5.48
CA VAL A 533 -6.74 12.64 -4.03
C VAL A 533 -7.10 14.06 -3.58
N ALA A 534 -6.83 15.07 -4.42
CA ALA A 534 -7.22 16.46 -4.19
C ALA A 534 -7.53 17.14 -5.52
N LEU A 535 -8.63 17.89 -5.60
CA LEU A 535 -9.12 18.49 -6.85
C LEU A 535 -8.15 19.49 -7.49
N ASP A 536 -7.20 20.05 -6.73
CA ASP A 536 -6.20 20.96 -7.23
C ASP A 536 -4.85 20.29 -7.54
N ALA A 537 -4.66 19.01 -7.19
CA ALA A 537 -3.41 18.29 -7.46
C ALA A 537 -3.14 18.18 -8.97
N CYS A 538 -1.87 18.22 -9.39
CA CYS A 538 -1.53 18.04 -10.81
C CYS A 538 -1.84 16.62 -11.30
N ASP A 539 -2.02 16.43 -12.61
CA ASP A 539 -2.36 15.16 -13.25
C ASP A 539 -1.19 14.18 -13.32
N VAL A 540 -0.79 13.63 -12.17
CA VAL A 540 0.30 12.65 -12.04
C VAL A 540 -0.14 11.46 -11.22
N ALA A 541 0.51 10.30 -11.39
CA ALA A 541 0.17 9.05 -10.71
C ALA A 541 -0.07 9.19 -9.21
N ALA A 542 0.77 9.98 -8.52
CA ALA A 542 0.66 10.22 -7.07
C ALA A 542 -0.61 10.97 -6.63
N SER A 543 -1.30 11.64 -7.57
CA SER A 543 -2.55 12.37 -7.33
C SER A 543 -3.79 11.49 -7.45
N TRP A 544 -3.63 10.21 -7.75
CA TRP A 544 -4.73 9.26 -7.97
C TRP A 544 -4.62 8.09 -7.02
N ARG A 545 -5.76 7.60 -6.55
CA ARG A 545 -5.84 6.37 -5.76
C ARG A 545 -7.11 5.62 -6.11
N ILE A 546 -7.12 4.32 -5.90
CA ILE A 546 -8.37 3.57 -5.80
C ILE A 546 -9.16 4.13 -4.60
N ASN A 547 -10.45 4.36 -4.79
CA ASN A 547 -11.36 4.82 -3.76
C ASN A 547 -11.18 3.99 -2.48
N ALA A 548 -11.06 4.69 -1.35
CA ALA A 548 -10.68 4.05 -0.09
C ALA A 548 -11.72 3.03 0.39
N GLN A 549 -12.98 3.14 -0.06
CA GLN A 549 -14.07 2.23 0.22
C GLN A 549 -14.23 1.13 -0.84
N ARG A 550 -13.37 1.11 -1.86
CA ARG A 550 -13.44 0.19 -3.02
C ARG A 550 -14.81 0.18 -3.67
N THR A 551 -15.38 1.36 -3.81
CA THR A 551 -16.64 1.59 -4.51
C THR A 551 -16.49 2.82 -5.38
N SER A 552 -17.56 3.23 -6.06
CA SER A 552 -17.63 4.50 -6.76
C SER A 552 -18.46 5.51 -5.98
N THR A 553 -18.21 6.78 -6.21
CA THR A 553 -18.84 7.91 -5.51
C THR A 553 -19.41 8.93 -6.49
N PRO A 554 -20.20 8.49 -7.49
CA PRO A 554 -20.66 9.38 -8.56
C PRO A 554 -21.45 10.56 -7.99
N GLY A 555 -20.89 11.76 -8.14
CA GLY A 555 -21.48 13.03 -7.76
C GLY A 555 -21.14 13.53 -6.34
N TRP A 556 -20.25 12.88 -5.57
CA TRP A 556 -20.03 13.19 -4.14
C TRP A 556 -18.86 14.13 -3.82
#